data_AF-A0A4R6BBD0-F1
#
_entry.id   AF-A0A4R6BBD0-F1
#
_cell.length_a   1.000
_cell.length_b   1.000
_cell.length_c   1.000
_cell.angle_alpha   90.00
_cell.angle_beta   90.00
_cell.angle_gamma   90.00
#
_symmetry.space_group_name_H-M   'P 1'
#
loop_
_entity.id
_entity.type
_entity.pdbx_description
1 polymer ?
#
loop_
_entity_poly.entity_id
_entity_poly.type
_entity_poly.pdbx_seq_one_letter_code
_entity_poly.pdbx_strand_id
1 'polypeptide(L)'
;MKKIFLFAVILLGAGGYHYRETFTASNNQLVKQMRPDPMTINTYDEGQCTYYVFDKVRQDGKMIAKSWNDAKYWATRAKEEGYIVNQRPLEGSLLQSARGRQGHVAYVEHVYQNGSIKVTEMNYIKPYYISERVLTKQDIQRYQFIHPKGNPRTDA
;
A
#
# COMPACT_ATOMS: atom_id res chain seq x y z
N MET A 1 54.71 6.63 -39.63
CA MET A 1 54.42 5.38 -38.87
C MET A 1 53.38 5.69 -37.79
N LYS A 2 52.28 4.91 -37.77
CA LYS A 2 51.29 4.73 -36.68
C LYS A 2 50.57 6.02 -36.20
N LYS A 3 49.25 6.09 -36.21
CA LYS A 3 48.41 5.68 -35.06
C LYS A 3 46.93 5.69 -35.47
N ILE A 4 46.33 4.52 -35.63
CA ILE A 4 44.88 4.33 -35.50
C ILE A 4 44.75 2.97 -34.83
N PHE A 5 44.31 2.92 -33.56
CA PHE A 5 43.62 1.79 -32.94
C PHE A 5 43.35 2.18 -31.48
N LEU A 6 42.25 2.88 -31.22
CA LEU A 6 41.75 3.11 -29.86
C LEU A 6 40.24 3.44 -29.86
N PHE A 7 39.44 2.73 -30.66
CA PHE A 7 37.97 2.87 -30.63
C PHE A 7 37.20 1.56 -30.40
N ALA A 8 37.84 0.39 -30.49
CA ALA A 8 37.14 -0.90 -30.39
C ALA A 8 36.84 -1.37 -28.96
N VAL A 9 37.53 -0.85 -27.94
CA VAL A 9 37.38 -1.32 -26.54
C VAL A 9 36.20 -0.66 -25.81
N ILE A 10 35.79 0.55 -26.23
CA ILE A 10 34.72 1.31 -25.56
C ILE A 10 33.31 0.78 -25.94
N LEU A 11 33.11 0.32 -27.18
CA LEU A 11 31.83 -0.23 -27.63
C LEU A 11 31.47 -1.57 -26.97
N LEU A 12 32.47 -2.43 -26.71
CA LEU A 12 32.25 -3.69 -25.98
C LEU A 12 31.96 -3.46 -24.50
N GLY A 13 32.60 -2.46 -23.86
CA GLY A 13 32.32 -2.07 -22.48
C GLY A 13 30.93 -1.49 -22.29
N ALA A 14 30.53 -0.56 -23.17
CA ALA A 14 29.19 0.05 -23.14
C ALA A 14 28.09 -0.97 -23.52
N GLY A 15 28.33 -1.79 -24.56
CA GLY A 15 27.40 -2.84 -24.98
C GLY A 15 27.23 -3.93 -23.92
N GLY A 16 28.31 -4.38 -23.28
CA GLY A 16 28.26 -5.34 -22.18
C GLY A 16 27.58 -4.78 -20.92
N TYR A 17 27.80 -3.49 -20.60
CA TYR A 17 27.13 -2.82 -19.50
C TYR A 17 25.62 -2.67 -19.74
N HIS A 18 25.22 -2.17 -20.92
CA HIS A 18 23.80 -2.07 -21.30
C HIS A 18 23.12 -3.44 -21.43
N TYR A 19 23.81 -4.45 -21.95
CA TYR A 19 23.30 -5.82 -21.99
C TYR A 19 23.09 -6.39 -20.58
N ARG A 20 24.03 -6.13 -19.65
CA ARG A 20 23.91 -6.57 -18.26
C ARG A 20 22.78 -5.86 -17.52
N GLU A 21 22.61 -4.54 -17.73
CA GLU A 21 21.49 -3.78 -17.16
C GLU A 21 20.14 -4.27 -17.70
N THR A 22 20.01 -4.47 -19.01
CA THR A 22 18.77 -4.96 -19.63
C THR A 22 18.44 -6.38 -19.19
N PHE A 23 19.43 -7.29 -19.11
CA PHE A 23 19.24 -8.64 -18.58
C PHE A 23 18.84 -8.65 -17.10
N THR A 24 19.46 -7.80 -16.28
CA THR A 24 19.12 -7.67 -14.85
C THR A 24 17.71 -7.10 -14.66
N ALA A 25 17.33 -6.09 -15.45
CA ALA A 25 15.99 -5.52 -15.45
C ALA A 25 14.93 -6.55 -15.89
N SER A 26 15.20 -7.30 -16.96
CA SER A 26 14.32 -8.37 -17.45
C SER A 26 14.13 -9.48 -16.41
N ASN A 27 15.22 -9.93 -15.78
CA ASN A 27 15.15 -10.94 -14.72
C ASN A 27 14.39 -10.43 -13.49
N ASN A 28 14.58 -9.17 -13.10
CA ASN A 28 13.82 -8.58 -11.99
C ASN A 28 12.32 -8.49 -12.31
N GLN A 29 11.96 -8.18 -13.55
CA GLN A 29 10.57 -8.16 -14.00
C GLN A 29 9.95 -9.57 -13.99
N LEU A 30 10.67 -10.58 -14.49
CA LEU A 30 10.24 -11.99 -14.44
C LEU A 30 10.04 -12.49 -13.00
N VAL A 31 11.00 -12.21 -12.10
CA VAL A 31 10.88 -12.58 -10.68
C VAL A 31 9.69 -11.89 -10.00
N LYS A 32 9.43 -10.62 -10.34
CA LYS A 32 8.25 -9.89 -9.85
C LYS A 32 6.94 -10.52 -10.34
N GLN A 33 6.93 -11.10 -11.54
CA GLN A 33 5.77 -11.80 -12.09
C GLN A 33 5.55 -13.21 -11.51
N MET A 34 6.63 -13.89 -11.12
CA MET A 34 6.55 -15.23 -10.51
C MET A 34 6.18 -15.21 -9.02
N ARG A 35 6.31 -14.06 -8.34
CA ARG A 35 5.87 -13.93 -6.94
C ARG A 35 4.33 -13.98 -6.84
N PRO A 36 3.78 -14.71 -5.86
CA PRO A 36 2.34 -14.70 -5.63
C PRO A 36 1.87 -13.28 -5.31
N ASP A 37 0.65 -12.94 -5.72
CA ASP A 37 0.09 -11.64 -5.39
C ASP A 37 -0.07 -11.51 -3.86
N PRO A 38 0.54 -10.47 -3.25
CA PRO A 38 0.48 -10.28 -1.80
C PRO A 38 -0.97 -10.22 -1.29
N MET A 39 -1.90 -9.76 -2.12
CA MET A 39 -3.30 -9.53 -1.77
C MET A 39 -4.25 -10.69 -2.10
N THR A 40 -3.77 -11.81 -2.69
CA THR A 40 -4.65 -12.93 -3.08
C THR A 40 -5.48 -13.47 -1.91
N ILE A 41 -4.84 -13.63 -0.74
CA ILE A 41 -5.48 -14.20 0.45
C ILE A 41 -5.61 -13.11 1.49
N ASN A 42 -6.83 -12.87 1.97
CA ASN A 42 -7.09 -12.05 3.15
C ASN A 42 -6.96 -12.94 4.39
N THR A 43 -6.07 -12.57 5.32
CA THR A 43 -5.80 -13.34 6.55
C THR A 43 -6.45 -12.73 7.79
N TYR A 44 -7.19 -11.63 7.63
CA TYR A 44 -7.96 -11.04 8.71
C TYR A 44 -9.27 -11.80 8.90
N ASP A 45 -9.88 -11.66 10.08
CA ASP A 45 -11.13 -12.36 10.39
C ASP A 45 -12.32 -11.74 9.67
N GLU A 46 -13.12 -12.57 9.01
CA GLU A 46 -14.35 -12.14 8.35
C GLU A 46 -15.29 -11.41 9.33
N GLY A 47 -15.99 -10.40 8.80
CA GLY A 47 -16.89 -9.59 9.62
C GLY A 47 -16.20 -8.49 10.44
N GLN A 48 -14.86 -8.36 10.39
CA GLN A 48 -14.09 -7.32 11.09
C GLN A 48 -13.72 -6.12 10.22
N CYS A 49 -13.39 -5.00 10.87
CA CYS A 49 -12.93 -3.79 10.21
C CYS A 49 -11.66 -4.01 9.36
N THR A 50 -10.72 -4.79 9.88
CA THR A 50 -9.45 -5.13 9.22
C THR A 50 -9.65 -5.93 7.94
N TYR A 51 -10.54 -6.93 7.96
CA TYR A 51 -10.90 -7.73 6.79
C TYR A 51 -11.50 -6.87 5.69
N TYR A 52 -12.50 -6.04 6.04
CA TYR A 52 -13.15 -5.17 5.08
C TYR A 52 -12.18 -4.18 4.43
N VAL A 53 -11.33 -3.53 5.23
CA VAL A 53 -10.37 -2.55 4.72
C VAL A 53 -9.31 -3.21 3.82
N PHE A 54 -8.84 -4.42 4.15
CA PHE A 54 -7.94 -5.19 3.27
C PHE A 54 -8.57 -5.43 1.91
N ASP A 55 -9.84 -5.83 1.88
CA ASP A 55 -10.57 -6.09 0.63
C ASP A 55 -10.76 -4.83 -0.21
N LYS A 56 -11.04 -3.68 0.42
CA LYS A 56 -11.08 -2.39 -0.27
C LYS A 56 -9.74 -2.02 -0.91
N VAL A 57 -8.64 -2.15 -0.16
CA VAL A 57 -7.29 -1.90 -0.68
C VAL A 57 -6.97 -2.80 -1.88
N ARG A 58 -7.37 -4.08 -1.82
CA ARG A 58 -7.21 -5.03 -2.91
C ARG A 58 -8.01 -4.63 -4.15
N GLN A 59 -9.25 -4.17 -3.98
CA GLN A 59 -10.11 -3.71 -5.08
C GLN A 59 -9.51 -2.51 -5.82
N ASP A 60 -8.75 -1.65 -5.13
CA ASP A 60 -8.07 -0.50 -5.76
C ASP A 60 -6.72 -0.84 -6.41
N GLY A 61 -6.36 -2.12 -6.50
CA GLY A 61 -5.04 -2.55 -6.98
C GLY A 61 -3.90 -2.04 -6.11
N LYS A 62 -4.16 -1.85 -4.81
CA LYS A 62 -3.14 -1.49 -3.82
C LYS A 62 -2.82 -2.69 -2.94
N MET A 63 -1.80 -2.54 -2.11
CA MET A 63 -1.41 -3.56 -1.16
C MET A 63 -1.16 -3.00 0.24
N ILE A 64 -1.45 -3.85 1.22
CA ILE A 64 -1.03 -3.74 2.62
C ILE A 64 -0.50 -5.10 3.09
N ALA A 65 0.12 -5.15 4.26
CA ALA A 65 0.52 -6.42 4.84
C ALA A 65 -0.69 -7.22 5.34
N LYS A 66 -0.45 -8.51 5.54
CA LYS A 66 -1.41 -9.49 6.05
C LYS A 66 -1.24 -9.80 7.54
N SER A 67 -0.13 -9.33 8.12
CA SER A 67 0.34 -9.70 9.46
C SER A 67 0.22 -8.56 10.48
N TRP A 68 -0.54 -7.50 10.18
CA TRP A 68 -0.71 -6.40 11.13
C TRP A 68 -1.68 -6.70 12.27
N ASN A 69 -2.39 -7.84 12.23
CA ASN A 69 -3.35 -8.32 13.25
C ASN A 69 -4.37 -7.23 13.63
N ASP A 70 -4.66 -7.05 14.93
CA ASP A 70 -5.58 -6.03 15.44
C ASP A 70 -5.28 -4.63 14.90
N ALA A 71 -6.34 -3.90 14.55
CA ALA A 71 -6.31 -2.54 14.03
C ALA A 71 -5.45 -1.58 14.87
N LYS A 72 -5.38 -1.74 16.19
CA LYS A 72 -4.57 -0.89 17.08
C LYS A 72 -3.06 -0.87 16.74
N TYR A 73 -2.55 -1.92 16.10
CA TYR A 73 -1.14 -2.04 15.76
C TYR A 73 -0.81 -1.59 14.32
N TRP A 74 -1.82 -1.37 13.48
CA TRP A 74 -1.62 -1.16 12.05
C TRP A 74 -0.70 0.02 11.75
N ALA A 75 -0.89 1.17 12.40
CA ALA A 75 -0.05 2.34 12.15
C ALA A 75 1.43 2.11 12.50
N THR A 76 1.71 1.39 13.60
CA THR A 76 3.09 1.08 14.02
C THR A 76 3.73 0.05 13.08
N ARG A 77 3.05 -1.06 12.80
CA ARG A 77 3.57 -2.12 11.91
C ARG A 77 3.71 -1.66 10.46
N ALA A 78 2.79 -0.82 9.99
CA ALA A 78 2.90 -0.20 8.68
C ALA A 78 4.15 0.69 8.59
N LYS A 79 4.47 1.48 9.63
CA LYS A 79 5.72 2.26 9.67
C LYS A 79 6.95 1.37 9.66
N GLU A 80 6.97 0.30 10.46
CA GLU A 80 8.08 -0.66 10.50
C GLU A 80 8.34 -1.31 9.13
N GLU A 81 7.29 -1.53 8.34
CA GLU A 81 7.36 -2.07 6.99
C GLU A 81 7.49 -0.97 5.90
N GLY A 82 7.79 0.28 6.29
CA GLY A 82 8.08 1.38 5.38
C GLY A 82 6.88 1.88 4.58
N TYR A 83 5.66 1.75 5.10
CA TYR A 83 4.51 2.48 4.58
C TYR A 83 4.54 3.93 5.09
N ILE A 84 3.99 4.84 4.29
CA ILE A 84 3.77 6.21 4.74
C ILE A 84 2.62 6.19 5.74
N VAL A 85 2.87 6.73 6.93
CA VAL A 85 1.85 6.88 7.98
C VAL A 85 1.95 8.29 8.55
N ASN A 86 0.89 9.07 8.42
CA ASN A 86 0.85 10.47 8.82
C ASN A 86 -0.58 10.89 9.24
N GLN A 87 -0.83 12.19 9.38
CA GLN A 87 -2.14 12.75 9.76
C GLN A 87 -2.87 13.40 8.56
N ARG A 88 -2.50 13.03 7.34
CA ARG A 88 -3.04 13.60 6.10
C ARG A 88 -3.87 12.55 5.38
N PRO A 89 -5.22 12.65 5.39
CA PRO A 89 -6.04 11.71 4.64
C PRO A 89 -5.85 11.91 3.14
N LEU A 90 -5.92 10.80 2.41
CA LEU A 90 -6.09 10.75 0.97
C LEU A 90 -7.17 9.71 0.65
N GLU A 91 -7.80 9.84 -0.51
CA GLU A 91 -8.65 8.76 -1.02
C GLU A 91 -7.82 7.48 -1.15
N GLY A 92 -8.37 6.35 -0.72
CA GLY A 92 -7.63 5.09 -0.64
C GLY A 92 -6.73 4.93 0.57
N SER A 93 -6.52 5.97 1.39
CA SER A 93 -5.82 5.84 2.67
C SER A 93 -6.69 5.18 3.72
N LEU A 94 -6.05 4.67 4.78
CA LEU A 94 -6.70 3.91 5.84
C LEU A 94 -6.66 4.71 7.12
N LEU A 95 -7.82 5.18 7.58
CA LEU A 95 -7.96 5.77 8.89
C LEU A 95 -7.69 4.69 9.94
N GLN A 96 -6.84 4.99 10.91
CA GLN A 96 -6.48 4.08 11.99
C GLN A 96 -6.61 4.76 13.35
N SER A 97 -7.17 4.01 14.31
CA SER A 97 -7.26 4.37 15.72
C SER A 97 -6.72 3.23 16.58
N ALA A 98 -5.83 3.55 17.53
CA ALA A 98 -5.40 2.62 18.56
C ALA A 98 -6.36 2.55 19.78
N ARG A 99 -7.40 3.39 19.82
CA ARG A 99 -8.35 3.43 20.93
C ARG A 99 -9.28 2.20 20.93
N GLY A 100 -9.56 1.67 22.11
CA GLY A 100 -10.36 0.45 22.30
C GLY A 100 -9.49 -0.81 22.34
N ARG A 101 -10.09 -1.97 22.68
CA ARG A 101 -9.34 -3.21 22.94
C ARG A 101 -8.64 -3.75 21.68
N GLN A 102 -9.26 -3.64 20.51
CA GLN A 102 -8.70 -4.07 19.22
C GLN A 102 -8.25 -2.89 18.34
N GLY A 103 -8.53 -1.64 18.74
CA GLY A 103 -8.41 -0.49 17.84
C GLY A 103 -9.51 -0.49 16.78
N HIS A 104 -9.38 0.38 15.78
CA HIS A 104 -10.29 0.43 14.65
C HIS A 104 -9.62 0.94 13.38
N VAL A 105 -10.05 0.43 12.23
CA VAL A 105 -9.63 0.92 10.91
C VAL A 105 -10.82 1.14 9.99
N ALA A 106 -10.72 2.15 9.13
CA ALA A 106 -11.72 2.48 8.12
C ALA A 106 -11.02 2.87 6.81
N TYR A 107 -11.69 2.67 5.69
CA TYR A 107 -11.20 3.05 4.37
C TYR A 107 -11.71 4.45 4.02
N VAL A 108 -10.83 5.33 3.53
CA VAL A 108 -11.19 6.69 3.12
C VAL A 108 -11.71 6.67 1.68
N GLU A 109 -13.02 6.78 1.52
CA GLU A 109 -13.69 6.83 0.21
C GLU A 109 -13.52 8.19 -0.48
N HIS A 110 -13.55 9.29 0.30
CA HIS A 110 -13.51 10.64 -0.28
C HIS A 110 -12.89 11.65 0.69
N VAL A 111 -12.16 12.63 0.16
CA VAL A 111 -11.68 13.81 0.89
C VAL A 111 -12.32 15.06 0.33
N TYR A 112 -13.21 15.68 1.11
CA TYR A 112 -13.92 16.89 0.69
C TYR A 112 -13.03 18.13 0.74
N GLN A 113 -13.38 19.16 -0.04
CA GLN A 113 -12.62 20.42 -0.13
C GLN A 113 -12.48 21.14 1.22
N ASN A 114 -13.48 21.03 2.11
CA ASN A 114 -13.44 21.61 3.46
C ASN A 114 -12.55 20.82 4.45
N GLY A 115 -11.95 19.71 4.01
CA GLY A 115 -11.08 18.84 4.81
C GLY A 115 -11.83 17.81 5.66
N SER A 116 -13.15 17.67 5.53
CA SER A 116 -13.84 16.48 6.03
C SER A 116 -13.54 15.27 5.14
N ILE A 117 -13.76 14.07 5.66
CA ILE A 117 -13.59 12.82 4.90
C ILE A 117 -14.83 11.96 5.00
N LYS A 118 -15.14 11.23 3.92
CA LYS A 118 -16.08 10.10 3.94
C LYS A 118 -15.27 8.82 4.15
N VAL A 119 -15.69 8.01 5.12
CA VAL A 119 -15.12 6.69 5.36
C VAL A 119 -16.18 5.60 5.25
N THR A 120 -15.74 4.41 4.82
CA THR A 120 -16.49 3.15 4.91
C THR A 120 -15.76 2.18 5.82
N GLU A 121 -16.52 1.42 6.60
CA GLU A 121 -15.96 0.53 7.61
C GLU A 121 -16.94 -0.57 7.98
N MET A 122 -16.41 -1.74 8.33
CA MET A 122 -17.18 -2.85 8.87
C MET A 122 -16.99 -2.95 10.37
N ASN A 123 -18.00 -3.45 11.08
CA ASN A 123 -17.94 -3.68 12.53
C ASN A 123 -17.62 -2.43 13.37
N TYR A 124 -18.00 -1.25 12.87
CA TYR A 124 -18.10 -0.06 13.71
C TYR A 124 -19.38 -0.10 14.55
N ILE A 125 -20.47 -0.62 13.97
CA ILE A 125 -21.77 -0.81 14.65
C ILE A 125 -21.91 -2.24 15.18
N LYS A 126 -21.70 -3.25 14.33
CA LYS A 126 -21.75 -4.68 14.67
C LYS A 126 -21.04 -5.54 13.60
N PRO A 127 -20.62 -6.78 13.91
CA PRO A 127 -19.91 -7.62 12.95
C PRO A 127 -20.70 -7.81 11.66
N TYR A 128 -19.99 -7.92 10.53
CA TYR A 128 -20.55 -8.05 9.17
C TYR A 128 -21.41 -6.87 8.67
N TYR A 129 -21.57 -5.81 9.47
CA TYR A 129 -22.29 -4.62 9.04
C TYR A 129 -21.32 -3.56 8.53
N ILE A 130 -21.47 -3.18 7.26
CA ILE A 130 -20.76 -2.06 6.64
C ILE A 130 -21.54 -0.78 6.93
N SER A 131 -20.85 0.21 7.47
CA SER A 131 -21.37 1.54 7.74
C SER A 131 -20.52 2.60 7.05
N GLU A 132 -21.11 3.77 6.83
CA GLU A 132 -20.41 4.95 6.33
C GLU A 132 -20.51 6.09 7.33
N ARG A 133 -19.47 6.94 7.41
CA ARG A 133 -19.49 8.15 8.22
C ARG A 133 -18.76 9.29 7.54
N VAL A 134 -19.19 10.51 7.82
CA VAL A 134 -18.44 11.72 7.48
C VAL A 134 -17.78 12.25 8.75
N LEU A 135 -16.46 12.42 8.71
CA LEU A 135 -15.66 12.94 9.82
C LEU A 135 -15.17 14.33 9.49
N THR A 136 -15.33 15.28 10.41
CA THR A 136 -14.86 16.65 10.24
C THR A 136 -13.34 16.74 10.28
N LYS A 137 -12.79 17.88 9.85
CA LYS A 137 -11.35 18.16 9.96
C LYS A 137 -10.84 18.06 11.40
N GLN A 138 -11.66 18.45 12.37
CA GLN A 138 -11.36 18.35 13.80
C GLN A 138 -11.39 16.89 14.25
N ASP A 139 -12.37 16.11 13.77
CA ASP A 139 -12.46 14.70 14.10
C ASP A 139 -11.21 13.93 13.70
N ILE A 140 -10.66 14.22 12.51
CA ILE A 140 -9.57 13.42 11.96
C ILE A 140 -8.21 13.64 12.63
N GLN A 141 -8.05 14.71 13.43
CA GLN A 141 -6.79 15.00 14.13
C GLN A 141 -6.39 13.91 15.13
N ARG A 142 -7.34 13.06 15.54
CA ARG A 142 -7.12 12.00 16.53
C ARG A 142 -6.72 10.65 15.93
N TYR A 143 -6.54 10.58 14.61
CA TYR A 143 -6.24 9.34 13.87
C TYR A 143 -4.89 9.41 13.18
N GLN A 144 -4.41 8.25 12.75
CA GLN A 144 -3.33 8.12 11.77
C GLN A 144 -3.93 7.64 10.44
N PHE A 145 -3.27 8.00 9.34
CA PHE A 145 -3.62 7.57 8.01
C PHE A 145 -2.46 6.75 7.44
N ILE A 146 -2.74 5.49 7.13
CA ILE A 146 -1.81 4.58 6.47
C ILE A 146 -2.07 4.70 4.97
N HIS A 147 -1.02 4.86 4.17
CA HIS A 147 -1.11 5.01 2.72
C HIS A 147 -0.68 3.69 2.06
N PRO A 148 -1.61 2.90 1.49
CA PRO A 148 -1.30 1.66 0.80
C PRO A 148 -0.29 1.85 -0.34
N LYS A 149 0.55 0.84 -0.56
CA LYS A 149 1.52 0.82 -1.67
C LYS A 149 0.82 0.34 -2.94
N GLY A 150 1.35 0.66 -4.11
CA GLY A 150 0.88 0.04 -5.36
C GLY A 150 1.09 -1.47 -5.31
N ASN A 151 0.09 -2.27 -5.72
CA ASN A 151 0.27 -3.71 -5.83
C ASN A 151 1.18 -4.00 -7.02
N PRO A 152 2.31 -4.72 -6.84
CA PRO A 152 3.21 -5.08 -7.93
C PRO A 152 2.60 -6.00 -9.00
N ARG A 153 1.40 -6.56 -8.77
CA ARG A 153 0.72 -7.50 -9.66
C ARG A 153 -0.48 -6.94 -10.40
N THR A 154 -0.98 -5.76 -10.03
CA THR A 154 -1.95 -5.03 -10.85
C THR A 154 -1.18 -4.15 -11.81
N ASP A 155 -1.39 -4.33 -13.11
CA ASP A 155 -0.64 -3.63 -14.15
C ASP A 155 -0.69 -2.11 -13.96
N ALA A 156 0.45 -1.45 -14.18
CA ALA A 156 0.58 0.00 -14.21
C ALA A 156 0.11 0.56 -15.55
#